data_AF-K1TSB0-F1
#
_entry.id   AF-K1TSB0-F1
#
_cell.length_a   1.000
_cell.length_b   1.000
_cell.length_c   1.000
_cell.angle_alpha   90.00
_cell.angle_beta   90.00
_cell.angle_gamma   90.00
#
_symmetry.space_group_name_H-M   'P 1'
#
loop_
_entity.id
_entity.type
_entity.pdbx_description
1 polymer ?
#
loop_
_entity_poly.entity_id
_entity_poly.type
_entity_poly.pdbx_seq_one_letter_code
_entity_poly.pdbx_strand_id
1 'polypeptide(L)' 'MSPGRILNLKRMALNEYLDHLEGQGYLTVNRTAGLDMVYLKKKIELKEVVSNYYKKH' A
#
# COMPACT_ATOMS: atom_id res chain seq x y z
N MET A 1 3.25 -10.44 -11.85
CA MET A 1 2.30 -11.03 -10.89
C MET A 1 1.81 -9.89 -9.99
N SER A 2 0.50 -9.64 -9.87
CA SER A 2 0.02 -8.48 -9.11
C SER A 2 0.14 -8.69 -7.59
N PRO A 3 0.37 -7.63 -6.78
CA PRO A 3 0.46 -7.74 -5.33
C PRO A 3 -0.76 -8.42 -4.69
N GLY A 4 -1.96 -8.13 -5.21
CA GLY A 4 -3.19 -8.77 -4.75
C GLY A 4 -3.18 -10.30 -4.91
N ARG A 5 -2.58 -10.84 -5.98
CA ARG A 5 -2.49 -12.30 -6.16
C ARG A 5 -1.50 -12.94 -5.20
N ILE A 6 -0.40 -12.25 -4.88
CA ILE A 6 0.63 -12.73 -3.94
C ILE A 6 0.05 -12.78 -2.52
N LEU A 7 -0.71 -11.75 -2.16
CA LEU A 7 -1.31 -11.61 -0.82
C LEU A 7 -2.70 -12.25 -0.72
N ASN A 8 -3.18 -12.93 -1.77
CA ASN A 8 -4.51 -13.51 -1.86
C ASN A 8 -5.66 -12.50 -1.57
N LEU A 9 -5.50 -11.26 -2.03
CA LEU A 9 -6.47 -10.18 -1.89
C LEU A 9 -7.31 -10.02 -3.16
N LYS A 10 -8.62 -9.82 -2.98
CA LYS A 10 -9.51 -9.34 -4.04
C LYS A 10 -9.15 -7.89 -4.41
N ARG A 11 -9.49 -7.47 -5.64
CA ARG A 11 -9.23 -6.10 -6.13
C ARG A 11 -9.77 -5.02 -5.18
N MET A 12 -10.97 -5.21 -4.64
CA MET A 12 -11.58 -4.26 -3.71
C MET A 12 -10.75 -4.07 -2.44
N ALA A 13 -10.33 -5.17 -1.80
CA ALA A 13 -9.50 -5.13 -0.59
C ALA A 13 -8.12 -4.53 -0.87
N LEU A 14 -7.50 -4.86 -2.02
CA LEU A 14 -6.22 -4.27 -2.41
C LEU A 14 -6.33 -2.74 -2.53
N ASN A 15 -7.39 -2.24 -3.17
CA ASN A 15 -7.61 -0.80 -3.34
C ASN A 15 -7.88 -0.10 -2.00
N GLU A 16 -8.65 -0.73 -1.11
CA GLU A 16 -8.90 -0.22 0.24
C GLU A 16 -7.59 -0.07 1.03
N TYR A 17 -6.71 -1.08 1.01
CA TYR A 17 -5.40 -0.96 1.67
C TYR A 17 -4.53 0.15 1.07
N LEU A 18 -4.56 0.33 -0.26
CA LEU A 18 -3.84 1.40 -0.92
C LEU A 18 -4.37 2.78 -0.50
N ASP A 19 -5.69 2.94 -0.39
CA ASP A 19 -6.33 4.17 0.12
C ASP A 19 -5.93 4.45 1.58
N HIS A 20 -5.91 3.43 2.43
CA HIS A 20 -5.50 3.58 3.83
C HIS A 20 -4.04 4.01 3.94
N LEU A 21 -3.15 3.40 3.15
CA LEU A 21 -1.72 3.73 3.14
C LEU A 21 -1.46 5.13 2.56
N GLU A 22 -2.24 5.56 1.57
CA GLU A 22 -2.20 6.92 1.02
C GLU A 22 -2.65 7.95 2.06
N GLY A 23 -3.79 7.71 2.73
CA GLY A 23 -4.32 8.57 3.78
C GLY A 23 -3.42 8.68 5.00
N GLN A 24 -2.61 7.65 5.27
CA GLN A 24 -1.57 7.67 6.30
C GLN A 24 -0.26 8.31 5.84
N GLY A 25 -0.16 8.72 4.58
CA GLY A 25 1.02 9.39 4.03
C GLY A 25 2.20 8.47 3.72
N TYR A 26 2.00 7.15 3.67
CA TYR A 26 3.07 6.21 3.31
C TYR A 26 3.34 6.19 1.80
N LEU A 27 2.30 6.35 1.00
CA LEU A 27 2.37 6.30 -0.46
C LEU A 27 1.44 7.32 -1.12
N THR A 28 1.56 7.45 -2.44
CA THR A 28 0.65 8.18 -3.33
C THR A 28 0.12 7.21 -4.38
N VAL A 29 -1.18 7.24 -4.66
CA VAL A 29 -1.82 6.45 -5.71
C VAL A 29 -2.38 7.40 -6.77
N ASN A 30 -1.70 7.47 -7.92
CA ASN A 30 -2.22 8.20 -9.07
C ASN A 30 -3.12 7.27 -9.89
N ARG A 31 -4.44 7.46 -9.75
CA ARG A 31 -5.46 6.70 -10.47
C ARG A 31 -5.69 7.32 -11.84
N THR A 32 -5.28 6.63 -12.89
CA THR A 32 -5.55 7.02 -14.29
C THR A 32 -6.54 6.04 -14.92
N ALA A 33 -7.22 6.44 -15.99
CA ALA A 33 -8.18 5.58 -16.68
C ALA A 33 -7.47 4.32 -17.25
N GLY A 34 -7.48 3.23 -16.49
CA GLY A 34 -6.90 1.95 -16.86
C GLY A 34 -5.59 1.57 -16.17
N LEU A 35 -5.00 2.45 -15.35
CA LEU A 35 -3.77 2.14 -14.60
C LEU A 35 -3.65 2.95 -13.30
N ASP A 36 -3.34 2.26 -12.19
CA ASP A 36 -3.02 2.90 -10.93
C ASP A 36 -1.50 2.89 -10.74
N MET A 37 -0.89 4.06 -10.63
CA MET A 37 0.54 4.20 -10.34
C MET A 37 0.74 4.45 -8.85
N VAL A 38 1.56 3.61 -8.19
CA VAL A 38 1.83 3.70 -6.75
C VAL A 38 3.27 4.14 -6.52
N TYR A 39 3.44 5.22 -5.75
CA TYR A 39 4.75 5.79 -5.40
C TYR A 39 4.92 5.83 -3.88
N LEU A 40 6.07 5.38 -3.38
CA LEU A 40 6.40 5.54 -1.97
C LEU A 40 6.75 6.99 -1.68
N LYS A 41 6.11 7.61 -0.68
CA LYS A 41 6.40 9.01 -0.28
C LYS A 41 7.71 9.13 0.49
N LYS A 42 8.12 8.06 1.17
CA LYS A 42 9.41 7.98 1.89
C LYS A 42 10.07 6.63 1.64
N LYS A 43 11.40 6.61 1.64
CA LYS A 43 12.16 5.36 1.79
C LYS A 43 11.87 4.84 3.19
N ILE A 44 11.15 3.73 3.28
CA ILE A 44 10.90 3.02 4.53
C ILE A 44 11.61 1.68 4.45
N GLU A 45 12.45 1.41 5.45
CA GLU A 45 13.13 0.12 5.56
C GLU A 45 12.14 -0.96 5.97
N LEU A 46 12.35 -2.20 5.52
CA LEU A 46 11.48 -3.34 5.87
C LEU A 46 11.33 -3.50 7.39
N LYS A 47 12.42 -3.30 8.13
CA LYS A 47 12.43 -3.32 9.60
C LYS A 47 11.51 -2.25 10.20
N GLU A 48 11.49 -1.07 9.60
CA GLU A 48 10.63 0.03 10.04
C GLU A 48 9.16 -0.27 9.75
N VAL A 49 8.83 -0.87 8.59
CA VAL A 49 7.46 -1.32 8.27
C VAL A 49 6.95 -2.30 9.33
N VAL A 50 7.72 -3.34 9.62
CA VAL A 50 7.36 -4.37 10.60
C VAL A 50 7.24 -3.76 12.00
N SER A 51 8.20 -2.93 12.40
CA SER A 51 8.18 -2.27 13.71
C SER A 51 6.95 -1.36 13.86
N ASN A 52 6.59 -0.59 12.84
CA ASN A 52 5.44 0.30 12.86
C ASN A 52 4.12 -0.47 12.95
N TYR A 53 4.02 -1.63 12.30
CA TYR A 53 2.84 -2.49 12.36
C TYR A 53 2.60 -3.01 13.77
N TYR A 54 3.63 -3.59 14.42
CA TYR A 54 3.51 -4.18 15.75
C TYR A 54 3.50 -3.16 16.90
N LYS A 55 3.93 -1.91 16.68
CA LYS A 55 3.85 -0.84 17.69
C LYS A 55 2.46 -0.18 17.77
N LYS A 56 1.65 -0.33 16.72
CA LYS A 56 0.31 0.27 16.63
C LYS A 56 -0.78 -0.63 17.24
N HIS A 57 -0.40 -1.82 17.69
CA HIS A 57 -1.18 -2.82 18.41
C HIS A 57 -0.50 -3.14 19.74
#